data_AF-A0A5F8GB45-F1
#
_entry.id   AF-A0A5F8GB45-F1
#
_cell.length_a   1.000
_cell.length_b   1.000
_cell.length_c   1.000
_cell.angle_alpha   90.00
_cell.angle_beta   90.00
_cell.angle_gamma   90.00
#
_symmetry.space_group_name_H-M   'P 1'
#
loop_
_entity.id
_entity.type
_entity.pdbx_description
1 polymer ?
#
loop_
_entity_poly.entity_id
_entity_poly.type
_entity_poly.pdbx_seq_one_letter_code
_entity_poly.pdbx_strand_id
1 'polypeptide(L)'
;MEQVSGLLSWALSRVLWLSGRSERGAARQPRIMEEKALEVYDIIRTIRDPEKPNTLEELEVVTESCVEVKEIHEEDYLVIIRFTPTVPHCSLATLIVGNLHF
;
A
#
# COMPACT_ATOMS: atom_id res chain seq x y z
N MET A 1 -33.15 37.14 -27.36
CA MET A 1 -33.46 35.91 -26.59
C MET A 1 -32.14 35.21 -26.28
N GLU A 2 -31.39 35.69 -25.29
CA GLU A 2 -29.95 35.37 -25.17
C GLU A 2 -29.47 35.18 -23.73
N GLN A 3 -30.39 34.87 -22.80
CA GLN A 3 -30.07 34.65 -21.38
C GLN A 3 -30.26 33.19 -20.94
N VAL A 4 -30.81 32.33 -21.81
CA VAL A 4 -31.18 30.94 -21.47
C VAL A 4 -30.06 29.94 -21.84
N SER A 5 -29.14 30.31 -22.73
CA SER A 5 -28.04 29.44 -23.19
C SER A 5 -26.94 29.25 -22.13
N GLY A 6 -26.63 30.30 -21.38
CA GLY A 6 -25.61 30.25 -20.33
C GLY A 6 -25.98 29.29 -19.20
N LEU A 7 -27.27 29.17 -18.89
CA LEU A 7 -27.73 28.32 -17.80
C LEU A 7 -27.61 26.82 -18.11
N LEU A 8 -27.84 26.46 -19.37
CA LEU A 8 -27.68 25.09 -19.85
C LEU A 8 -26.19 24.73 -20.01
N SER A 9 -25.35 25.68 -20.39
CA SER A 9 -23.90 25.48 -20.52
C SER A 9 -23.20 25.17 -19.20
N TRP A 10 -23.54 25.87 -18.10
CA TRP A 10 -22.95 25.55 -16.79
C TRP A 10 -23.48 24.23 -16.25
N ALA A 11 -24.76 23.94 -16.46
CA ALA A 11 -25.36 22.69 -16.01
C ALA A 11 -24.73 21.49 -16.75
N LEU A 12 -24.56 21.60 -18.08
CA LEU A 12 -23.91 20.57 -18.88
C LEU A 12 -22.42 20.44 -18.57
N SER A 13 -21.70 21.55 -18.34
CA SER A 13 -20.30 21.51 -17.92
C SER A 13 -20.14 20.83 -16.54
N ARG A 14 -21.07 21.09 -15.62
CA ARG A 14 -21.09 20.47 -14.28
C ARG A 14 -21.41 18.98 -14.35
N VAL A 15 -22.37 18.58 -15.18
CA VAL A 15 -22.74 17.17 -15.40
C VAL A 15 -21.62 16.41 -16.11
N LEU A 16 -20.94 17.02 -17.08
CA LEU A 16 -19.80 16.43 -17.79
C LEU A 16 -18.57 16.26 -16.86
N TRP A 17 -18.33 17.23 -15.97
CA TRP A 17 -17.28 17.14 -14.95
C TRP A 17 -17.57 16.05 -13.91
N LEU A 18 -18.84 15.91 -13.48
CA LEU A 18 -19.28 14.87 -12.56
C LEU A 18 -19.26 13.46 -13.20
N SER A 19 -19.47 13.34 -14.52
CA SER A 19 -19.45 12.05 -15.22
C SER A 19 -18.05 11.61 -15.66
N GLY A 20 -17.09 12.54 -15.79
CA GLY A 20 -15.78 12.26 -16.41
C GLY A 20 -14.64 11.87 -15.47
N ARG A 21 -14.84 11.87 -14.14
CA ARG A 21 -13.76 11.70 -13.15
C ARG A 21 -13.65 10.33 -12.48
N SER A 22 -14.64 9.43 -12.60
CA SER A 22 -14.73 8.31 -11.64
C SER A 22 -14.35 6.91 -12.16
N GLU A 23 -14.09 6.71 -13.45
CA GLU A 23 -13.90 5.34 -13.97
C GLU A 23 -12.47 5.01 -14.41
N ARG A 24 -11.57 6.01 -14.51
CA ARG A 24 -10.16 5.77 -14.91
C ARG A 24 -9.20 5.52 -13.75
N GLY A 25 -9.59 5.86 -12.51
CA GLY A 25 -8.78 5.62 -11.31
C GLY A 25 -8.88 4.17 -10.81
N ALA A 26 -10.10 3.64 -10.71
CA ALA A 26 -10.37 2.38 -10.01
C ALA A 26 -9.60 1.15 -10.53
N ALA A 27 -9.28 1.08 -11.82
CA ALA A 27 -8.50 -0.02 -12.39
C ALA A 27 -6.97 0.16 -12.27
N ARG A 28 -6.49 1.40 -12.04
CA ARG A 28 -5.07 1.71 -11.85
C ARG A 28 -4.64 1.54 -10.40
N GLN A 29 -5.50 1.95 -9.47
CA GLN A 29 -5.26 1.84 -8.03
C GLN A 29 -4.72 0.46 -7.58
N PRO A 30 -5.35 -0.68 -7.91
CA PRO A 30 -4.90 -1.99 -7.40
C PRO A 30 -3.50 -2.37 -7.87
N ARG A 31 -3.12 -2.01 -9.11
CA ARG A 31 -1.78 -2.31 -9.64
C ARG A 31 -0.68 -1.49 -8.95
N ILE A 32 -0.98 -0.24 -8.63
CA ILE A 32 -0.04 0.64 -7.91
C ILE A 32 0.19 0.10 -6.49
N MET A 33 -0.86 -0.39 -5.82
CA MET A 33 -0.72 -0.94 -4.47
C MET A 33 0.09 -2.25 -4.46
N GLU A 34 -0.08 -3.09 -5.48
CA GLU A 34 0.70 -4.32 -5.66
C GLU A 34 2.20 -4.01 -5.89
N GLU A 35 2.50 -3.05 -6.76
CA GLU A 35 3.89 -2.60 -6.99
C GLU A 35 4.52 -2.05 -5.69
N LYS A 36 3.78 -1.26 -4.93
CA LYS A 36 4.23 -0.74 -3.63
C LYS A 36 4.45 -1.84 -2.59
N ALA A 37 3.62 -2.90 -2.60
CA ALA A 37 3.83 -4.04 -1.71
C ALA A 37 5.13 -4.80 -2.05
N LEU A 38 5.46 -4.94 -3.33
CA LEU A 38 6.72 -5.53 -3.77
C LEU A 38 7.93 -4.67 -3.38
N GLU A 39 7.84 -3.34 -3.50
CA GLU A 39 8.90 -2.43 -3.03
C GLU A 39 9.18 -2.61 -1.53
N VAL A 40 8.12 -2.72 -0.71
CA VAL A 40 8.25 -2.99 0.72
C VAL A 40 8.86 -4.37 0.97
N TYR A 41 8.41 -5.40 0.24
CA TYR A 41 8.95 -6.76 0.36
C TYR A 41 10.46 -6.80 0.06
N ASP A 42 10.91 -6.14 -1.00
CA ASP A 42 12.33 -6.07 -1.38
C ASP A 42 13.22 -5.46 -0.29
N ILE A 43 12.68 -4.52 0.48
CA ILE A 43 13.38 -3.93 1.63
C ILE A 43 13.50 -4.96 2.76
N ILE A 44 12.40 -5.61 3.14
CA ILE A 44 12.37 -6.45 4.35
C ILE A 44 12.95 -7.86 4.16
N ARG A 45 12.95 -8.40 2.93
CA ARG A 45 13.39 -9.77 2.64
C ARG A 45 14.87 -10.01 2.96
N THR A 46 15.69 -8.95 2.89
CA THR A 46 17.14 -9.01 3.11
C THR A 46 17.57 -8.78 4.55
N ILE A 47 16.64 -8.42 5.44
CA ILE A 47 16.91 -8.26 6.87
C ILE A 47 17.42 -9.58 7.42
N ARG A 48 18.48 -9.54 8.24
CA ARG A 48 19.03 -10.73 8.90
C ARG A 48 18.26 -11.01 10.17
N ASP A 49 18.03 -12.28 10.43
CA ASP A 49 17.47 -12.74 11.69
C ASP A 49 18.46 -12.40 12.84
N PRO A 50 17.97 -11.92 14.00
CA PRO A 50 18.84 -11.53 15.10
C PRO A 50 19.56 -12.72 15.76
N GLU A 51 19.06 -13.95 15.58
CA GLU A 51 19.62 -15.16 16.18
C GLU A 51 20.30 -16.07 15.15
N LYS A 52 19.88 -16.00 13.88
CA LYS A 52 20.38 -16.84 12.80
C LYS A 52 21.14 -16.01 11.76
N PRO A 53 22.16 -16.57 11.10
CA PRO A 53 22.93 -15.85 10.08
C PRO A 53 22.14 -15.60 8.78
N ASN A 54 20.95 -16.16 8.66
CA ASN A 54 20.10 -16.14 7.47
C ASN A 54 19.20 -14.89 7.40
N THR A 55 18.67 -14.61 6.21
CA THR A 55 17.68 -13.54 6.03
C THR A 55 16.27 -13.97 6.43
N LEU A 56 15.36 -13.00 6.60
CA LEU A 56 13.95 -13.27 6.89
C LEU A 56 13.27 -14.07 5.77
N GLU A 57 13.66 -13.86 4.51
CA GLU A 57 13.17 -14.62 3.35
C GLU A 57 13.68 -16.06 3.37
N GLU A 58 14.98 -16.27 3.62
CA GLU A 58 15.58 -17.61 3.70
C GLU A 58 14.98 -18.46 4.83
N LEU A 59 14.44 -17.82 5.86
CA LEU A 59 13.79 -18.45 7.01
C LEU A 59 12.27 -18.49 6.91
N GLU A 60 11.69 -18.07 5.79
CA GLU A 60 10.24 -17.98 5.56
C GLU A 60 9.49 -17.15 6.63
N VAL A 61 10.19 -16.22 7.30
CA VAL A 61 9.61 -15.30 8.28
C VAL A 61 8.71 -14.29 7.58
N VAL A 62 9.12 -13.85 6.39
CA VAL A 62 8.37 -12.94 5.51
C VAL A 62 8.24 -13.55 4.11
N THR A 63 7.15 -13.24 3.43
CA THR A 63 6.88 -13.62 2.02
C THR A 63 6.16 -12.47 1.33
N GLU A 64 6.12 -12.43 0.00
CA GLU A 64 5.41 -11.36 -0.73
C GLU A 64 3.95 -11.21 -0.27
N SER A 65 3.25 -12.33 -0.05
CA SER A 65 1.85 -12.37 0.42
C SER A 65 1.63 -11.79 1.83
N CYS A 66 2.69 -11.62 2.60
CA CYS A 66 2.64 -11.15 3.98
C CYS A 66 2.61 -9.61 4.07
N VAL A 67 2.87 -8.93 2.95
CA VAL A 67 2.86 -7.47 2.82
C VAL A 67 1.57 -7.03 2.12
N GLU A 68 0.92 -6.02 2.68
CA GLU A 68 -0.29 -5.41 2.13
C GLU A 68 -0.19 -3.90 2.27
N VAL A 69 -0.47 -3.17 1.18
CA VAL A 69 -0.42 -1.70 1.16
C VAL A 69 -1.81 -1.15 0.85
N LYS A 70 -2.27 -0.20 1.65
CA LYS A 70 -3.54 0.51 1.46
C LYS A 70 -3.30 2.01 1.38
N GLU A 71 -3.92 2.65 0.41
CA GLU A 71 -4.00 4.11 0.34
C GLU A 71 -5.01 4.62 1.38
N ILE A 72 -4.60 5.53 2.27
CA ILE A 72 -5.50 6.19 3.23
C ILE A 72 -5.91 7.57 2.70
N HIS A 73 -4.95 8.34 2.20
CA HIS A 73 -5.13 9.66 1.57
C HIS A 73 -4.23 9.77 0.34
N GLU A 74 -4.36 10.86 -0.42
CA GLU A 74 -3.43 11.15 -1.53
C GLU A 74 -1.99 11.14 -1.00
N GLU A 75 -1.17 10.22 -1.51
CA GLU A 75 0.24 10.00 -1.13
C GLU A 75 0.51 9.42 0.27
N ASP A 76 -0.52 9.11 1.07
CA ASP A 76 -0.39 8.45 2.38
C ASP A 76 -0.77 6.98 2.33
N TYR A 77 0.13 6.11 2.80
CA TYR A 77 -0.03 4.65 2.73
C TYR A 77 0.03 3.98 4.10
N LEU A 78 -0.89 3.04 4.34
CA LEU A 78 -0.83 2.06 5.41
C LEU A 78 -0.16 0.78 4.90
N VAL A 79 0.99 0.45 5.47
CA VAL A 79 1.71 -0.79 5.20
C VAL A 79 1.42 -1.77 6.33
N ILE A 80 0.87 -2.93 5.99
CA ILE A 80 0.56 -4.03 6.92
C ILE A 80 1.50 -5.19 6.59
N ILE A 81 2.33 -5.57 7.56
CA ILE A 81 3.27 -6.69 7.43
C ILE A 81 2.90 -7.75 8.46
N ARG A 82 2.63 -8.96 7.99
CA ARG A 82 2.43 -10.16 8.82
C ARG A 82 3.72 -10.98 8.76
N PHE A 83 4.18 -11.53 9.86
CA PHE A 83 5.38 -12.38 9.85
C PHE A 83 5.28 -13.53 10.85
N THR A 84 6.04 -14.59 10.59
CA THR A 84 6.09 -15.78 11.46
C THR A 84 7.44 -15.81 12.18
N PRO A 85 7.50 -15.61 13.50
CA PRO A 85 8.78 -15.58 14.20
C PRO A 85 9.46 -16.95 14.17
N THR A 86 10.79 -16.95 14.10
CA THR A 86 11.64 -18.14 14.06
C THR A 86 11.76 -18.88 15.40
N VAL A 87 11.40 -18.24 16.52
CA VAL A 87 11.43 -18.83 17.87
C VAL A 87 10.19 -18.46 18.72
N PRO A 88 9.67 -19.40 19.55
CA PRO A 88 8.46 -19.19 20.36
C PRO A 88 8.71 -18.47 21.70
N HIS A 89 9.94 -18.04 21.98
CA HIS A 89 10.23 -17.30 23.21
C HIS A 89 10.00 -15.79 22.98
N CYS A 90 8.87 -15.29 23.49
CA CYS A 90 8.30 -13.95 23.28
C CYS A 90 9.18 -12.72 23.62
N SER A 91 10.47 -12.86 23.91
CA SER A 91 11.36 -11.71 24.19
C SER A 91 11.95 -11.06 22.93
N LEU A 92 11.94 -11.74 21.77
CA LEU A 92 12.59 -11.27 20.53
C LEU A 92 11.63 -10.78 19.45
N ALA A 93 10.34 -11.11 19.54
CA ALA A 93 9.32 -10.55 18.64
C ALA A 93 9.33 -9.01 18.67
N THR A 94 9.66 -8.42 19.83
CA THR A 94 9.81 -6.97 20.01
C THR A 94 11.06 -6.39 19.34
N LEU A 95 12.13 -7.16 19.12
CA LEU A 95 13.35 -6.68 18.45
C LEU A 95 13.21 -6.63 16.93
N ILE A 96 12.43 -7.54 16.36
CA ILE A 96 12.06 -7.52 14.93
C ILE A 96 11.17 -6.30 14.64
N VAL A 97 10.18 -6.03 15.52
CA VAL A 97 9.31 -4.84 15.39
C VAL A 97 10.05 -3.54 15.76
N GLY A 98 10.94 -3.57 16.75
CA GLY A 98 11.65 -2.38 17.25
C GLY A 98 12.74 -1.85 16.31
N ASN A 99 13.29 -2.68 15.42
CA ASN A 99 14.21 -2.25 14.35
C ASN A 99 13.51 -1.89 13.03
N LEU A 100 12.17 -2.05 12.94
CA LEU A 100 11.35 -1.54 11.84
C LEU A 100 10.87 -0.10 12.11
N HIS A 101 11.73 0.71 12.74
CA HIS A 101 11.47 2.14 12.92
C HIS A 101 11.76 2.84 11.58
N PHE A 102 10.70 3.12 10.83
CA PHE A 102 10.72 4.06 9.70
C PHE A 102 10.89 5.50 10.21
#